data_AF-A0A937Z4N0-F1
#
_entry.id   AF-A0A937Z4N0-F1
#
_cell.length_a   1.000
_cell.length_b   1.000
_cell.length_c   1.000
_cell.angle_alpha   90.00
_cell.angle_beta   90.00
_cell.angle_gamma   90.00
#
_symmetry.space_group_name_H-M   'P 1'
#
loop_
_entity.id
_entity.type
_entity.pdbx_description
1 polymer ?
#
loop_
_entity_poly.entity_id
_entity_poly.type
_entity_poly.pdbx_seq_one_letter_code
_entity_poly.pdbx_strand_id
1 'polypeptide(L)'
;MSPPRRVKRIEEPVEVLPEVEPEEAPTLEAEDEAEAESPRSASSDRAPAYSELVVKTPPELREIGQALGIEDVQSLKKHDLLMNIVLNARGDDDGLQRRYGILDVLPDNRGYLRASSYTSDL
;
A
#
# COMPACT_ATOMS: atom_id res chain seq x y z
N MET A 1 -6.99 45.02 -45.24
CA MET A 1 -7.91 43.87 -45.08
C MET A 1 -7.57 42.83 -46.13
N SER A 2 -7.15 41.64 -45.71
CA SER A 2 -6.81 40.50 -46.58
C SER A 2 -7.82 39.38 -46.33
N PRO A 3 -8.37 38.70 -47.36
CA PRO A 3 -9.36 37.65 -47.14
C PRO A 3 -8.66 36.34 -46.76
N PRO A 4 -9.19 35.53 -45.82
CA PRO A 4 -8.63 34.21 -45.58
C PRO A 4 -8.96 33.26 -46.74
N ARG A 5 -7.91 32.66 -47.30
CA ARG A 5 -7.97 31.62 -48.33
C ARG A 5 -8.57 30.34 -47.74
N ARG A 6 -9.60 29.81 -48.41
CA ARG A 6 -10.21 28.51 -48.14
C ARG A 6 -9.18 27.40 -48.39
N VAL A 7 -8.74 26.73 -47.32
CA VAL A 7 -7.87 25.54 -47.42
C VAL A 7 -8.74 24.35 -47.82
N LYS A 8 -8.40 23.68 -48.91
CA LYS A 8 -9.09 22.47 -49.36
C LYS A 8 -8.72 21.32 -48.43
N ARG A 9 -9.75 20.64 -47.91
CA ARG A 9 -9.64 19.37 -47.19
C ARG A 9 -9.02 18.35 -48.14
N ILE A 10 -7.86 17.80 -47.76
CA ILE A 10 -7.25 16.64 -48.40
C ILE A 10 -7.61 15.47 -47.48
N GLU A 11 -8.39 14.52 -48.01
CA GLU A 11 -8.78 13.28 -47.35
C GLU A 11 -7.65 12.28 -47.57
N GLU A 12 -6.91 11.95 -46.52
CA GLU A 12 -6.00 10.81 -46.54
C GLU A 12 -6.77 9.54 -46.11
N PRO A 13 -6.63 8.43 -46.85
CA PRO A 13 -7.42 7.22 -46.63
C PRO A 13 -7.01 6.54 -45.33
N VAL A 14 -8.00 6.34 -44.45
CA VAL A 14 -7.89 5.53 -43.25
C VAL A 14 -7.66 4.10 -43.69
N GLU A 15 -6.42 3.60 -43.53
CA GLU A 15 -6.14 2.18 -43.67
C GLU A 15 -6.82 1.43 -42.52
N VAL A 16 -7.88 0.73 -42.90
CA VAL A 16 -8.73 -0.13 -42.08
C VAL A 16 -7.93 -1.39 -41.73
N LEU A 17 -7.72 -1.63 -40.45
CA LEU A 17 -7.42 -2.96 -39.92
C LEU A 17 -8.55 -3.38 -38.97
N PRO A 18 -8.94 -4.67 -39.00
CA PRO A 18 -10.30 -5.10 -38.77
C PRO A 18 -10.77 -4.96 -37.33
N GLU A 19 -12.03 -4.50 -37.22
CA GLU A 19 -12.91 -4.65 -36.06
C GLU A 19 -12.94 -6.12 -35.66
N VAL A 20 -12.24 -6.44 -34.57
CA VAL A 20 -12.36 -7.75 -33.93
C VAL A 20 -13.68 -7.72 -33.18
N GLU A 21 -14.66 -8.41 -33.74
CA GLU A 21 -15.97 -8.65 -33.12
C GLU A 21 -15.77 -9.18 -31.69
N PRO A 22 -16.60 -8.75 -30.72
CA PRO A 22 -16.52 -9.24 -29.35
C PRO A 22 -17.03 -10.66 -29.29
N GLU A 23 -16.15 -11.64 -29.52
CA GLU A 23 -16.48 -13.04 -29.28
C GLU A 23 -16.62 -13.28 -27.76
N GLU A 24 -17.71 -13.95 -27.44
CA GLU A 24 -18.29 -14.20 -26.12
C GLU A 24 -17.28 -14.37 -24.99
N ALA A 25 -17.53 -13.63 -23.91
CA ALA A 25 -16.94 -13.94 -22.62
C ALA A 25 -17.23 -15.41 -22.29
N PRO A 26 -16.22 -16.23 -21.92
CA PRO A 26 -16.53 -17.46 -21.23
C PRO A 26 -17.27 -17.07 -19.95
N THR A 27 -18.53 -17.50 -19.85
CA THR A 27 -19.26 -17.58 -18.60
C THR A 27 -18.45 -18.46 -17.68
N LEU A 28 -17.63 -17.83 -16.85
CA LEU A 28 -17.03 -18.44 -15.68
C LEU A 28 -18.19 -18.69 -14.73
N GLU A 29 -18.77 -19.89 -14.84
CA GLU A 29 -19.64 -20.45 -13.84
C GLU A 29 -18.91 -20.35 -12.51
N ALA A 30 -19.52 -19.59 -11.61
CA ALA A 30 -19.07 -19.40 -10.26
C ALA A 30 -19.18 -20.74 -9.52
N GLU A 31 -18.12 -21.53 -9.59
CA GLU A 31 -17.90 -22.63 -8.67
C GLU A 31 -17.36 -22.02 -7.37
N ASP A 32 -18.31 -21.91 -6.45
CA ASP A 32 -18.18 -21.60 -5.04
C ASP A 32 -17.20 -22.58 -4.37
N GLU A 33 -15.92 -22.24 -4.36
CA GLU A 33 -14.97 -22.81 -3.40
C GLU A 33 -14.44 -21.68 -2.52
N ALA A 34 -15.28 -21.38 -1.54
CA ALA A 34 -14.92 -20.66 -0.33
C ALA A 34 -13.85 -21.45 0.44
N GLU A 35 -12.57 -21.28 0.07
CA GLU A 35 -11.45 -21.60 0.96
C GLU A 35 -11.27 -20.44 1.96
N ALA A 36 -12.28 -20.28 2.81
CA ALA A 36 -12.29 -19.38 3.94
C ALA A 36 -11.97 -20.15 5.21
N GLU A 37 -10.73 -20.62 5.41
CA GLU A 37 -10.24 -20.91 6.76
C GLU A 37 -8.73 -20.63 6.90
N SER A 38 -8.44 -19.50 7.51
CA SER A 38 -7.68 -19.57 8.75
C SER A 38 -8.31 -18.60 9.73
N PRO A 39 -9.09 -19.09 10.72
CA PRO A 39 -9.35 -18.30 11.90
C PRO A 39 -8.00 -18.16 12.59
N ARG A 40 -7.22 -17.14 12.21
CA ARG A 40 -6.06 -16.71 13.00
C ARG A 40 -6.65 -16.38 14.37
N SER A 41 -6.39 -17.30 15.29
CA SER A 41 -6.79 -17.31 16.68
C SER A 41 -6.99 -15.90 17.20
N ALA A 42 -8.20 -15.63 17.68
CA ALA A 42 -8.47 -14.54 18.58
C ALA A 42 -7.70 -14.78 19.89
N SER A 43 -6.37 -14.61 19.87
CA SER A 43 -5.59 -14.38 21.07
C SER A 43 -5.82 -12.93 21.48
N SER A 44 -6.33 -12.77 22.69
CA SER A 44 -6.86 -11.52 23.25
C SER A 44 -5.78 -10.49 23.61
N ASP A 45 -4.54 -10.66 23.15
CA ASP A 45 -3.41 -9.74 23.37
C ASP A 45 -2.94 -9.14 22.04
N ARG A 46 -3.87 -8.68 21.20
CA ARG A 46 -3.53 -8.09 19.90
C ARG A 46 -3.37 -6.57 20.05
N ALA A 47 -2.17 -6.09 19.73
CA ALA A 47 -1.89 -4.67 19.56
C ALA A 47 -2.99 -3.97 18.72
N PRO A 48 -3.42 -2.75 19.09
CA PRO A 48 -4.55 -2.09 18.46
C PRO A 48 -4.35 -1.94 16.95
N ALA A 49 -5.40 -2.24 16.20
CA ALA A 49 -5.36 -2.17 14.73
C ALA A 49 -5.51 -0.73 14.24
N TYR A 50 -4.92 -0.42 13.08
CA TYR A 50 -5.03 0.90 12.44
C TYR A 50 -6.50 1.35 12.31
N SER A 51 -7.38 0.46 11.86
CA SER A 51 -8.81 0.73 11.69
C SER A 51 -9.51 1.15 12.99
N GLU A 52 -9.11 0.59 14.12
CA GLU A 52 -9.69 0.90 15.43
C GLU A 52 -9.25 2.28 15.94
N LEU A 53 -7.98 2.64 15.68
CA LEU A 53 -7.40 3.91 16.13
C LEU A 53 -7.85 5.10 15.27
N VAL A 54 -8.18 4.90 13.99
CA VAL A 54 -8.61 5.99 13.09
C VAL A 54 -9.89 6.66 13.58
N VAL A 55 -10.81 5.86 14.13
CA VAL A 55 -12.11 6.30 14.64
C VAL A 55 -11.98 7.01 15.99
N LYS A 56 -10.91 6.76 16.75
CA LYS A 56 -10.66 7.38 18.05
C LYS A 56 -10.41 8.88 17.95
N THR A 57 -10.71 9.55 19.06
CA THR A 57 -10.52 11.00 19.18
C THR A 57 -9.04 11.33 19.44
N PRO A 58 -8.57 12.53 19.06
CA PRO A 58 -7.20 12.98 19.38
C PRO A 58 -6.80 12.85 20.87
N PRO A 59 -7.64 13.17 21.87
CA PRO A 59 -7.27 12.97 23.27
C PRO A 59 -7.11 11.49 23.64
N GLU A 60 -7.99 10.59 23.19
CA GLU A 60 -7.86 9.14 23.43
C GLU A 60 -6.56 8.57 22.84
N LEU A 61 -6.19 9.02 21.64
CA LEU A 61 -4.93 8.63 21.02
C LEU A 61 -3.73 9.08 21.85
N ARG A 62 -3.81 10.26 22.50
CA ARG A 62 -2.73 10.74 23.36
C ARG A 62 -2.60 9.90 24.63
N GLU A 63 -3.72 9.50 25.23
CA GLU A 63 -3.71 8.60 26.40
C GLU A 63 -3.07 7.25 26.06
N ILE A 64 -3.44 6.67 24.91
CA ILE A 64 -2.85 5.41 24.43
C ILE A 64 -1.36 5.58 24.15
N GLY A 65 -0.96 6.68 23.51
CA GLY A 65 0.44 6.96 23.24
C GLY A 65 1.28 7.17 24.51
N GLN A 66 0.72 7.82 25.52
CA GLN A 66 1.35 7.98 26.83
C GLN A 66 1.51 6.65 27.57
N ALA A 67 0.48 5.79 27.53
CA ALA A 67 0.54 4.46 28.12
C ALA A 67 1.62 3.57 27.47
N LEU A 68 1.89 3.77 26.18
CA LEU A 68 2.93 3.09 25.42
C LEU A 68 4.32 3.74 25.56
N GLY A 69 4.47 4.81 26.36
CA GLY A 69 5.75 5.48 26.58
C GLY A 69 6.28 6.28 25.38
N ILE A 70 5.41 6.67 24.45
CA ILE A 70 5.79 7.47 23.27
C ILE A 70 6.11 8.90 23.74
N GLU A 71 7.26 9.43 23.32
CA GLU A 71 7.64 10.82 23.60
C GLU A 71 6.87 11.81 22.70
N ASP A 72 6.74 13.07 23.14
CA ASP A 72 6.17 14.16 22.34
C ASP A 72 4.73 13.97 21.81
N VAL A 73 3.93 13.12 22.46
CA VAL A 73 2.53 12.80 22.09
C VAL A 73 1.64 14.03 21.86
N GLN A 74 1.95 15.15 22.54
CA GLN A 74 1.18 16.39 22.46
C GLN A 74 1.51 17.25 21.22
N SER A 75 2.71 17.12 20.66
CA SER A 75 3.15 17.89 19.48
C SER A 75 2.84 17.18 18.16
N LEU A 76 2.65 15.86 18.20
CA LEU A 76 2.37 15.03 17.03
C LEU A 76 0.97 15.28 16.45
N LYS A 77 0.89 15.28 15.11
CA LYS A 77 -0.39 15.32 14.38
C LYS A 77 -1.11 13.98 14.57
N LYS A 78 -2.45 13.98 14.44
CA LYS A 78 -3.29 12.77 14.63
C LYS A 78 -2.76 11.56 13.85
N HIS A 79 -2.40 11.75 12.58
CA HIS A 79 -1.90 10.66 11.74
C HIS A 79 -0.55 10.13 12.21
N ASP A 80 0.40 11.03 12.52
CA ASP A 80 1.73 10.66 13.01
C ASP A 80 1.65 9.97 14.38
N LEU A 81 0.79 10.46 15.27
CA LEU A 81 0.54 9.84 16.57
C LEU A 81 -0.03 8.43 16.41
N LEU A 82 -1.02 8.26 15.53
CA LEU A 82 -1.62 6.96 15.26
C LEU A 82 -0.60 5.96 14.70
N MET A 83 0.21 6.40 13.72
CA MET A 83 1.31 5.59 13.20
C MET A 83 2.25 5.17 14.31
N ASN A 84 2.73 6.10 15.14
CA ASN A 84 3.60 5.78 16.26
C ASN A 84 2.97 4.77 17.23
N ILE A 85 1.69 4.92 17.58
CA ILE A 85 0.97 3.97 18.43
C ILE A 85 0.95 2.57 17.83
N VAL A 86 0.55 2.42 16.57
CA VAL A 86 0.51 1.11 15.90
C VAL A 86 1.91 0.50 15.76
N LEU A 87 2.91 1.34 15.51
CA LEU A 87 4.29 0.89 15.32
C LEU A 87 4.92 0.41 16.62
N ASN A 88 4.68 1.10 17.74
CA ASN A 88 5.21 0.77 19.07
C ASN A 88 4.42 -0.36 19.73
N ALA A 89 3.10 -0.39 19.60
CA ALA A 89 2.30 -1.47 20.19
C ALA A 89 2.55 -2.84 19.54
N ARG A 90 3.12 -2.85 18.32
CA ARG A 90 3.58 -4.07 17.61
C ARG A 90 5.08 -4.27 17.70
N GLY A 91 5.79 -3.40 18.41
CA GLY A 91 7.24 -3.37 18.50
C GLY A 91 7.75 -4.27 19.63
N ASP A 92 8.82 -5.01 19.33
CA ASP A 92 9.70 -5.77 20.23
C ASP A 92 9.11 -6.97 21.02
N ASP A 93 7.80 -7.06 21.22
CA ASP A 93 7.22 -8.07 22.13
C ASP A 93 7.20 -9.52 21.59
N ASP A 94 7.47 -9.78 20.31
CA ASP A 94 7.38 -11.13 19.71
C ASP A 94 8.65 -11.57 18.93
N GLY A 95 9.84 -11.10 19.30
CA GLY A 95 11.09 -11.44 18.59
C GLY A 95 11.14 -10.96 17.13
N LEU A 96 10.16 -10.14 16.73
CA LEU A 96 10.00 -9.54 15.41
C LEU A 96 10.59 -8.13 15.42
N GLN A 97 11.83 -8.02 14.98
CA GLN A 97 12.50 -6.73 14.88
C GLN A 97 12.21 -6.06 13.53
N ARG A 98 11.73 -4.80 13.58
CA ARG A 98 11.54 -4.00 12.37
C ARG A 98 12.90 -3.44 11.90
N ARG A 99 13.25 -3.71 10.65
CA ARG A 99 14.49 -3.23 10.01
C ARG A 99 14.18 -2.58 8.67
N TYR A 100 14.94 -1.55 8.32
CA TYR A 100 14.86 -0.86 7.03
C TYR A 100 16.16 -1.08 6.25
N GLY A 101 16.09 -1.12 4.92
CA GLY A 101 17.26 -1.36 4.07
C GLY A 101 16.96 -1.14 2.59
N ILE A 102 17.98 -1.31 1.76
CA ILE A 102 17.85 -1.23 0.30
C ILE A 102 17.53 -2.63 -0.22
N LEU A 103 16.45 -2.77 -1.00
CA LEU A 103 16.08 -4.03 -1.61
C LEU A 103 17.02 -4.36 -2.77
N ASP A 104 17.67 -5.51 -2.68
CA ASP A 104 18.44 -6.11 -3.77
C ASP A 104 17.67 -7.31 -4.33
N VAL A 105 17.39 -7.29 -5.64
CA VAL A 105 16.51 -8.26 -6.30
C VAL A 105 17.34 -9.23 -7.14
N LEU A 106 17.21 -10.52 -6.84
CA LEU A 106 17.83 -11.61 -7.57
C LEU A 106 17.00 -12.01 -8.81
N PRO A 107 17.61 -12.71 -9.80
CA PRO A 107 16.93 -13.13 -11.03
C PRO A 107 15.76 -14.12 -10.82
N ASP A 108 15.65 -14.70 -9.63
CA ASP A 108 14.62 -15.66 -9.22
C ASP A 108 13.37 -14.99 -8.60
N ASN A 109 13.25 -13.66 -8.73
CA ASN A 109 12.20 -12.84 -8.10
C ASN A 109 12.23 -12.84 -6.56
N ARG A 110 13.36 -13.20 -5.95
CA ARG A 110 13.59 -13.03 -4.51
C ARG A 110 14.52 -11.86 -4.26
N GLY A 111 14.56 -11.36 -3.04
CA GLY A 111 15.46 -10.26 -2.70
C GLY A 111 15.75 -10.15 -1.21
N TYR A 112 16.83 -9.43 -0.89
CA TYR A 112 17.26 -9.18 0.49
C TYR A 112 17.37 -7.68 0.74
N LEU A 113 17.08 -7.26 1.98
CA LEU A 113 17.30 -5.88 2.42
C LEU A 113 18.75 -5.73 2.91
N ARG A 114 19.56 -4.95 2.19
CA ARG A 114 20.91 -4.59 2.64
C ARG A 114 20.82 -3.50 3.71
N ALA A 115 21.47 -3.72 4.85
CA ALA A 115 21.66 -2.68 5.87
C ALA A 115 22.50 -1.54 5.27
N SER A 116 22.23 -0.27 5.60
CA SER A 116 22.77 0.90 4.90
C SER A 116 24.26 1.19 5.11
N SER A 117 25.11 0.17 5.32
CA SER A 117 26.56 0.28 5.19
C SER A 117 26.96 -0.16 3.78
N TYR A 118 26.66 0.67 2.79
CA TYR A 118 27.25 0.55 1.46
C TYR A 118 28.73 0.94 1.58
N THR A 119 29.58 -0.02 1.95
CA THR A 119 31.02 0.14 1.77
C THR A 119 31.33 -0.21 0.32
N SER A 120 31.41 0.83 -0.52
CA SER A 120 31.98 0.73 -1.86
C SER A 120 33.49 0.50 -1.72
N ASP A 121 33.92 -0.73 -1.51
CA ASP A 121 35.30 -1.13 -1.79
C ASP A 121 35.27 -2.06 -3.00
N LEU A 122 35.30 -1.46 -4.20
CA LEU A 122 35.77 -2.11 -5.43
C LEU A 122 36.31 -1.06 -6.41
#